data_AF-A0AAD5QMM2-F1
#
_entry.id   AF-A0AAD5QMM2-F1
#
_cell.length_a   1.000
_cell.length_b   1.000
_cell.length_c   1.000
_cell.angle_alpha   90.00
_cell.angle_beta   90.00
_cell.angle_gamma   90.00
#
_symmetry.space_group_name_H-M   'P 1'
#
loop_
_entity.id
_entity.type
_entity.pdbx_description
1 polymer ?
#
loop_
_entity_poly.entity_id
_entity_poly.type
_entity_poly.pdbx_seq_one_letter_code
_entity_poly.pdbx_strand_id
1 'polypeptide(L)'
;MCSDVVMEFKDGANSSRICPVLLKRRSLCVMKGESRYRWKHGIVNRKYDINPVTHRVIPRDIRVSITLRKVRREPCQCQYKEYCDWDRGGEMAVPSDELSARRVEDVYVNGVYECIASHFDETRFSSWKGVKRFLSAVPPYSVVYDVGCGNGKYLANNDNLLKIGCDMSQVLCEIVNAKGFMVIRANALCLPFREGADAVLLIAVLHHMASSVRRQTAIREILRVLKPGGKACISVWSMDQCNSEYSKMRRHKDSLPKEKQSDRLKIHDGKEFVQQDLLVPWQVEHKDATYFRYYHVFAEGEMEELIRSVGGCQIDSVEKEQDHFSLIRIWHCRRGQLFHSQIEAIPSLLSLSRSGVSMRLNDSLTFFEIEGRRGDFHRYTKVVGGIMGEFESLELSMTNNTFSQFVTNCTTIELVSDE
;
A
#
# COMPACT_ATOMS: atom_id res chain seq x y z
N MET A 1 47.83 -7.69 -0.97
CA MET A 1 48.62 -7.81 0.30
C MET A 1 49.72 -6.74 0.39
N CYS A 2 49.45 -5.50 -0.05
CA CYS A 2 50.51 -4.56 -0.43
C CYS A 2 50.48 -3.26 0.38
N SER A 3 49.30 -2.77 0.80
CA SER A 3 49.13 -1.53 1.56
C SER A 3 48.00 -1.63 2.59
N ASP A 4 47.96 -0.67 3.51
CA ASP A 4 46.86 -0.49 4.46
C ASP A 4 45.61 0.01 3.71
N VAL A 5 44.42 -0.44 4.14
CA VAL A 5 43.14 -0.07 3.54
C VAL A 5 42.11 0.26 4.60
N VAL A 6 41.39 1.36 4.41
CA VAL A 6 40.17 1.62 5.18
C VAL A 6 38.99 1.03 4.40
N MET A 7 38.46 -0.07 4.91
CA MET A 7 37.24 -0.70 4.40
C MET A 7 36.03 -0.04 5.06
N GLU A 8 35.02 0.29 4.26
CA GLU A 8 33.80 0.93 4.73
C GLU A 8 32.72 -0.12 4.95
N PHE A 9 32.21 -0.23 6.16
CA PHE A 9 31.03 -1.01 6.49
C PHE A 9 29.83 -0.07 6.58
N LYS A 10 28.76 -0.37 5.86
CA LYS A 10 27.48 0.37 5.87
C LYS A 10 26.39 -0.52 6.42
N ASP A 11 25.62 -0.01 7.38
CA ASP A 11 24.46 -0.72 7.89
C ASP A 11 23.39 -0.85 6.79
N GLY A 12 22.84 -2.06 6.61
CA GLY A 12 21.79 -2.33 5.63
C GLY A 12 20.43 -1.73 5.99
N ALA A 13 20.16 -1.41 7.27
CA ALA A 13 18.95 -0.69 7.71
C ALA A 13 19.12 0.83 7.75
N ASN A 14 20.34 1.35 7.85
CA ASN A 14 20.59 2.79 7.89
C ASN A 14 21.87 3.11 7.13
N SER A 15 21.73 3.52 5.87
CA SER A 15 22.88 3.78 5.00
C SER A 15 23.78 4.94 5.46
N SER A 16 23.30 5.77 6.39
CA SER A 16 24.05 6.85 7.05
C SER A 16 24.97 6.33 8.15
N ARG A 17 24.70 5.14 8.73
CA ARG A 17 25.56 4.49 9.72
C ARG A 17 26.73 3.82 9.01
N ILE A 18 27.87 4.48 9.06
CA ILE A 18 29.11 4.03 8.43
C ILE A 18 30.14 3.70 9.50
N CYS A 19 30.72 2.51 9.43
CA CYS A 19 31.81 2.06 10.28
C CYS A 19 33.07 1.86 9.42
N PRO A 20 33.98 2.85 9.36
CA PRO A 20 35.26 2.71 8.70
C PRO A 20 36.21 1.81 9.53
N VAL A 21 36.70 0.74 8.93
CA VAL A 21 37.61 -0.22 9.57
C VAL A 21 38.97 -0.16 8.87
N LEU A 22 40.02 0.17 9.63
CA LEU A 22 41.39 0.12 9.14
C LEU A 22 41.90 -1.32 9.16
N LEU A 23 42.16 -1.86 7.97
CA LEU A 23 42.81 -3.15 7.76
C LEU A 23 44.26 -2.89 7.37
N LYS A 24 45.20 -3.22 8.26
CA LYS A 24 46.64 -3.12 7.98
C LYS A 24 47.04 -4.06 6.85
N ARG A 25 48.14 -3.77 6.16
CA ARG A 25 48.70 -4.67 5.15
C ARG A 25 48.88 -6.08 5.73
N ARG A 26 48.57 -7.10 4.92
CA ARG A 26 48.65 -8.53 5.31
C ARG A 26 47.73 -8.93 6.47
N SER A 27 46.63 -8.20 6.69
CA SER A 27 45.60 -8.59 7.64
C SER A 27 44.54 -9.50 7.02
N LEU A 28 43.89 -10.29 7.88
CA LEU A 28 42.70 -11.07 7.58
C LEU A 28 41.53 -10.49 8.37
N CYS A 29 40.43 -10.16 7.68
CA CYS A 29 39.18 -9.72 8.31
C CYS A 29 38.22 -10.91 8.42
N VAL A 30 37.82 -11.27 9.64
CA VAL A 30 36.84 -12.34 9.90
C VAL A 30 35.55 -11.71 10.41
N MET A 31 34.48 -11.81 9.62
CA MET A 31 33.16 -11.26 9.96
C MET A 31 32.27 -12.35 10.58
N LYS A 32 31.59 -12.01 11.67
CA LYS A 32 30.63 -12.87 12.38
C LYS A 32 29.44 -12.04 12.84
N GLY A 33 28.28 -12.69 13.01
CA GLY A 33 27.06 -12.00 13.45
C GLY A 33 26.67 -10.86 12.50
N GLU A 34 26.26 -9.73 13.05
CA GLU A 34 25.73 -8.58 12.28
C GLU A 34 26.66 -8.15 11.14
N SER A 35 27.96 -8.00 11.41
CA SER A 35 28.95 -7.52 10.43
C SER A 35 29.04 -8.40 9.18
N ARG A 36 28.62 -9.67 9.27
CA ARG A 36 28.56 -10.61 8.16
C ARG A 36 27.25 -10.54 7.37
N TYR A 37 26.13 -10.35 8.05
CA TYR A 37 24.80 -10.54 7.46
C TYR A 37 24.09 -9.22 7.16
N ARG A 38 24.16 -8.26 8.07
CA ARG A 38 23.43 -6.98 8.00
C ARG A 38 24.22 -5.88 7.28
N TRP A 39 25.55 -5.92 7.38
CA TRP A 39 26.41 -4.84 6.90
C TRP A 39 26.93 -5.10 5.48
N LYS A 40 26.85 -4.10 4.61
CA LYS A 40 27.52 -4.08 3.31
C LYS A 40 28.93 -3.55 3.51
N HIS A 41 29.94 -4.18 2.92
CA HIS A 41 31.33 -3.74 3.08
C HIS A 41 32.01 -3.54 1.73
N GLY A 42 32.92 -2.57 1.64
CA GLY A 42 33.62 -2.29 0.39
C GLY A 42 34.78 -1.32 0.53
N ILE A 43 35.66 -1.33 -0.47
CA ILE A 43 36.72 -0.33 -0.62
C ILE A 43 36.15 0.79 -1.49
N VAL A 44 35.78 1.91 -0.88
CA VAL A 44 35.20 3.07 -1.58
C VAL A 44 36.20 3.64 -2.58
N ASN A 45 35.75 4.15 -3.73
CA ASN A 45 36.62 4.84 -4.68
C ASN A 45 36.90 6.29 -4.23
N ARG A 46 38.15 6.59 -3.86
CA ARG A 46 38.65 7.93 -3.44
C ARG A 46 40.18 7.97 -3.58
N LYS A 47 40.79 9.16 -3.54
CA LYS A 47 42.26 9.36 -3.67
C LYS A 47 43.05 9.10 -2.38
N TYR A 48 42.44 9.38 -1.24
CA TYR A 48 43.05 9.25 0.09
C TYR A 48 42.08 8.54 1.03
N ASP A 49 42.60 7.84 2.03
CA ASP A 49 41.82 7.38 3.18
C ASP A 49 42.04 8.28 4.39
N ILE A 50 41.12 8.22 5.35
CA ILE A 50 41.28 8.81 6.67
C ILE A 50 41.38 7.66 7.66
N ASN A 51 42.43 7.64 8.48
CA ASN A 51 42.58 6.67 9.55
C ASN A 51 41.44 6.88 10.57
N PRO A 52 40.59 5.87 10.84
CA PRO A 52 39.45 6.03 11.75
C PRO A 52 39.85 6.21 13.22
N VAL A 53 41.09 5.86 13.60
CA VAL A 53 41.60 5.99 14.97
C VAL A 53 42.40 7.28 15.15
N THR A 54 43.25 7.61 14.19
CA THR A 54 44.18 8.76 14.32
C THR A 54 43.73 10.01 13.58
N HIS A 55 42.66 9.93 12.78
CA HIS A 55 42.15 10.98 11.90
C HIS A 55 43.17 11.53 10.88
N ARG A 56 44.30 10.83 10.67
CA ARG A 56 45.33 11.22 9.71
C ARG A 56 44.98 10.75 8.31
N VAL A 57 45.36 11.56 7.32
CA VAL A 57 45.24 11.22 5.90
C VAL A 57 46.26 10.12 5.55
N ILE A 58 45.80 9.08 4.86
CA ILE A 58 46.62 7.97 4.37
C ILE A 58 46.57 7.99 2.84
N PRO A 59 47.72 8.12 2.14
CA PRO A 59 47.78 7.99 0.69
C PRO A 59 47.37 6.57 0.26
N ARG A 60 46.60 6.48 -0.82
CA ARG A 60 46.20 5.18 -1.33
C ARG A 60 47.25 4.61 -2.27
N ASP A 61 47.51 3.33 -2.09
CA ASP A 61 48.37 2.51 -2.91
C ASP A 61 47.57 1.28 -3.39
N ILE A 62 48.19 0.37 -4.14
CA ILE A 62 47.55 -0.82 -4.70
C ILE A 62 46.93 -1.67 -3.58
N ARG A 63 45.64 -1.96 -3.75
CA ARG A 63 44.82 -2.72 -2.81
C ARG A 63 44.23 -3.93 -3.51
N VAL A 64 44.38 -5.08 -2.86
CA VAL A 64 43.83 -6.34 -3.33
C VAL A 64 43.02 -6.91 -2.19
N SER A 65 41.70 -7.04 -2.41
CA SER A 65 40.78 -7.71 -1.50
C SER A 65 40.45 -9.08 -2.07
N ILE A 66 40.73 -10.13 -1.31
CA ILE A 66 40.40 -11.51 -1.66
C ILE A 66 39.30 -11.97 -0.72
N THR A 67 38.11 -12.25 -1.26
CA THR A 67 36.97 -12.73 -0.46
C THR A 67 36.80 -14.23 -0.69
N LEU A 68 37.13 -15.02 0.32
CA LEU A 68 36.89 -16.46 0.33
C LEU A 68 35.46 -16.74 0.81
N ARG A 69 34.68 -17.48 0.02
CA ARG A 69 33.29 -17.83 0.38
C ARG A 69 33.10 -19.34 0.27
N LYS A 70 32.45 -19.93 1.27
CA LYS A 70 31.96 -21.31 1.21
C LYS A 70 30.51 -21.28 0.73
N VAL A 71 30.26 -21.85 -0.44
CA VAL A 71 28.90 -22.05 -0.94
C VAL A 71 28.23 -23.13 -0.08
N ARG A 72 27.10 -22.79 0.55
CA ARG A 72 26.28 -23.76 1.27
C ARG A 72 25.31 -24.43 0.30
N ARG A 73 24.95 -25.69 0.59
CA ARG A 73 23.90 -26.43 -0.14
C ARG A 73 22.60 -26.54 0.65
N GLU A 74 22.68 -26.29 1.96
CA GLU A 74 21.57 -26.37 2.90
C GLU A 74 21.04 -24.98 3.28
N PRO A 75 19.76 -24.89 3.69
CA PRO A 75 19.17 -23.67 4.21
C PRO A 75 19.99 -22.92 5.25
N CYS A 76 20.07 -21.60 5.08
CA CYS A 76 20.70 -20.74 6.06
C CYS A 76 19.85 -20.66 7.33
N GLN A 77 20.47 -20.85 8.50
CA GLN A 77 19.82 -20.77 9.81
C GLN A 77 20.21 -19.48 10.57
N CYS A 78 20.57 -18.41 9.86
CA CYS A 78 20.94 -17.17 10.54
C CYS A 78 19.71 -16.45 11.09
N GLN A 79 19.88 -15.74 12.21
CA GLN A 79 18.84 -14.90 12.80
C GLN A 79 18.52 -13.64 11.97
N TYR A 80 19.35 -13.30 10.97
CA TYR A 80 19.21 -12.10 10.13
C TYR A 80 18.40 -12.40 8.87
N LYS A 81 17.18 -12.90 9.04
CA LYS A 81 16.36 -13.40 7.93
C LYS A 81 16.07 -12.32 6.88
N GLU A 82 15.90 -11.07 7.30
CA GLU A 82 15.60 -9.91 6.46
C GLU A 82 16.77 -9.56 5.51
N TYR A 83 18.00 -9.94 5.87
CA TYR A 83 19.20 -9.73 5.07
C TYR A 83 19.71 -11.00 4.38
N CYS A 84 19.12 -12.16 4.69
CA CYS A 84 19.56 -13.44 4.16
C CYS A 84 19.03 -13.67 2.74
N ASP A 85 19.94 -13.81 1.78
CA ASP A 85 19.64 -14.04 0.37
C ASP A 85 19.28 -15.51 0.03
N TRP A 86 19.34 -16.40 1.03
CA TRP A 86 18.97 -17.80 0.89
C TRP A 86 17.44 -17.99 0.82
N ASP A 87 16.70 -17.20 1.60
CA ASP A 87 15.25 -17.34 1.72
C ASP A 87 14.51 -16.51 0.68
N ARG A 88 14.61 -16.91 -0.59
CA ARG A 88 13.98 -16.15 -1.70
C ARG A 88 12.48 -16.40 -1.84
N GLY A 89 11.98 -17.53 -1.33
CA GLY A 89 10.58 -17.95 -1.46
C GLY A 89 9.89 -18.35 -0.15
N GLY A 90 10.52 -18.12 1.01
CA GLY A 90 9.95 -18.43 2.32
C GLY A 90 9.40 -17.20 3.04
N GLU A 91 9.86 -16.94 4.26
CA GLU A 91 9.24 -15.96 5.16
C GLU A 91 9.29 -14.54 4.63
N MET A 92 10.36 -14.22 3.90
CA MET A 92 10.63 -12.90 3.34
C MET A 92 10.15 -12.69 1.91
N ALA A 93 9.45 -13.68 1.33
CA ALA A 93 8.84 -13.53 0.02
C ALA A 93 7.81 -12.39 0.01
N VAL A 94 7.65 -11.71 -1.12
CA VAL A 94 6.52 -10.80 -1.32
C VAL A 94 5.23 -11.61 -1.20
N PRO A 95 4.27 -11.19 -0.36
CA PRO A 95 3.02 -11.92 -0.18
C PRO A 95 2.26 -12.12 -1.50
N SER A 96 1.92 -13.37 -1.81
CA SER A 96 1.18 -13.76 -3.01
C SER A 96 -0.20 -14.32 -2.71
N ASP A 97 -0.48 -14.62 -1.44
CA ASP A 97 -1.72 -15.25 -0.97
C ASP A 97 -2.15 -14.69 0.38
N GLU A 98 -3.37 -15.04 0.82
CA GLU A 98 -3.96 -14.50 2.05
C GLU A 98 -3.21 -14.94 3.32
N LEU A 99 -2.64 -16.15 3.36
CA LEU A 99 -1.88 -16.65 4.51
C LEU A 99 -0.54 -15.94 4.61
N SER A 100 0.17 -15.77 3.49
CA SER A 100 1.43 -15.01 3.46
C SER A 100 1.23 -13.53 3.78
N ALA A 101 0.14 -12.92 3.30
CA ALA A 101 -0.21 -11.54 3.62
C ALA A 101 -0.46 -11.35 5.13
N ARG A 102 -1.31 -12.19 5.73
CA ARG A 102 -1.57 -12.15 7.19
C ARG A 102 -0.31 -12.34 8.01
N ARG A 103 0.54 -13.31 7.65
CA ARG A 103 1.81 -13.55 8.34
C ARG A 103 2.69 -12.31 8.32
N VAL A 104 2.85 -11.67 7.16
CA VAL A 104 3.66 -10.44 7.04
C VAL A 104 3.06 -9.32 7.88
N GLU A 105 1.74 -9.15 7.89
CA GLU A 105 1.08 -8.15 8.73
C GLU A 105 1.24 -8.45 10.22
N ASP A 106 1.10 -9.69 10.66
CA ASP A 106 1.23 -10.05 12.07
C ASP A 106 2.66 -9.81 12.58
N VAL A 107 3.66 -10.19 11.80
CA VAL A 107 5.07 -10.07 12.18
C VAL A 107 5.60 -8.65 11.99
N TYR A 108 5.37 -8.05 10.82
CA TYR A 108 5.98 -6.79 10.40
C TYR A 108 5.03 -5.58 10.48
N VAL A 109 3.82 -5.74 11.01
CA VAL A 109 2.93 -4.60 11.33
C VAL A 109 2.47 -4.70 12.78
N ASN A 110 1.62 -5.66 13.10
CA ASN A 110 0.98 -5.77 14.42
C ASN A 110 2.03 -5.94 15.53
N GLY A 111 2.88 -6.96 15.42
CA GLY A 111 3.94 -7.21 16.41
C GLY A 111 4.93 -6.06 16.54
N VAL A 112 5.18 -5.31 15.46
CA VAL A 112 6.07 -4.15 15.51
C VAL A 112 5.42 -2.99 16.25
N TYR A 113 4.18 -2.64 15.91
CA TYR A 113 3.47 -1.53 16.55
C TYR A 113 3.27 -1.76 18.05
N GLU A 114 3.02 -3.00 18.48
CA GLU A 114 3.00 -3.32 19.92
C GLU A 114 4.36 -3.09 20.60
N CYS A 115 5.47 -3.38 19.91
CA CYS A 115 6.82 -3.15 20.45
C CYS A 115 7.22 -1.67 20.47
N ILE A 116 6.76 -0.87 19.51
CA ILE A 116 7.20 0.52 19.32
C ILE A 116 6.21 1.56 19.84
N ALA A 117 5.02 1.18 20.32
CA ALA A 117 3.93 2.08 20.68
C ALA A 117 4.36 3.26 21.58
N SER A 118 5.15 3.00 22.63
CA SER A 118 5.63 4.08 23.53
C SER A 118 6.52 5.08 22.79
N HIS A 119 7.49 4.62 22.00
CA HIS A 119 8.36 5.50 21.20
C HIS A 119 7.61 6.18 20.05
N PHE A 120 6.59 5.52 19.50
CA PHE A 120 5.71 6.11 18.51
C PHE A 120 4.93 7.29 19.09
N ASP A 121 4.41 7.17 20.32
CA ASP A 121 3.71 8.25 20.98
C ASP A 121 4.60 9.49 21.15
N GLU A 122 5.85 9.32 21.59
CA GLU A 122 6.82 10.40 21.81
C GLU A 122 7.25 11.14 20.52
N THR A 123 7.18 10.49 19.36
CA THR A 123 7.79 11.02 18.12
C THR A 123 6.78 11.50 17.09
N ARG A 124 5.47 11.25 17.27
CA ARG A 124 4.45 11.47 16.24
C ARG A 124 3.28 12.34 16.70
N PHE A 125 3.55 13.64 16.84
CA PHE A 125 2.54 14.65 17.18
C PHE A 125 2.12 15.55 16.01
N SER A 126 2.91 15.62 14.94
CA SER A 126 2.60 16.51 13.82
C SER A 126 1.39 16.03 13.03
N SER A 127 0.39 16.91 12.92
CA SER A 127 -0.85 16.68 12.18
C SER A 127 -0.76 17.22 10.76
N TRP A 128 -1.05 16.36 9.78
CA TRP A 128 -1.13 16.69 8.36
C TRP A 128 -2.12 17.83 8.08
N LYS A 129 -1.72 18.81 7.26
CA LYS A 129 -2.55 19.98 6.93
C LYS A 129 -3.80 19.56 6.17
N GLY A 130 -3.69 18.59 5.26
CA GLY A 130 -4.83 18.07 4.51
C GLY A 130 -5.88 17.40 5.40
N VAL A 131 -5.46 16.67 6.43
CA VAL A 131 -6.38 16.06 7.41
C VAL A 131 -7.05 17.11 8.29
N LYS A 132 -6.30 18.14 8.73
CA LYS A 132 -6.90 19.28 9.46
C LYS A 132 -7.98 19.98 8.64
N ARG A 133 -7.69 20.31 7.37
CA ARG A 133 -8.67 20.91 6.45
C ARG A 133 -9.91 20.04 6.30
N PHE A 134 -9.73 18.73 6.15
CA PHE A 134 -10.84 17.79 6.06
C PHE A 134 -11.72 17.85 7.32
N LEU A 135 -11.14 17.73 8.51
CA LEU A 135 -11.87 17.77 9.78
C LEU A 135 -12.58 19.12 10.00
N SER A 136 -11.95 20.24 9.64
CA SER A 136 -12.58 21.57 9.75
C SER A 136 -13.77 21.78 8.81
N ALA A 137 -13.89 20.96 7.75
CA ALA A 137 -15.03 20.99 6.83
C ALA A 137 -16.17 20.05 7.27
N VAL A 138 -15.96 19.21 8.29
CA VAL A 138 -17.01 18.37 8.85
C VAL A 138 -17.93 19.22 9.72
N PRO A 139 -19.26 19.14 9.58
CA PRO A 139 -20.19 19.89 10.41
C PRO A 139 -20.00 19.61 11.91
N PRO A 140 -20.19 20.62 12.79
CA PRO A 140 -20.16 20.41 14.23
C PRO A 140 -21.15 19.32 14.66
N TYR A 141 -20.77 18.58 15.71
CA TYR A 141 -21.51 17.47 16.32
C TYR A 141 -21.70 16.23 15.43
N SER A 142 -21.02 16.17 14.28
CA SER A 142 -20.93 14.98 13.45
C SER A 142 -20.15 13.85 14.13
N VAL A 143 -20.52 12.61 13.80
CA VAL A 143 -19.85 11.39 14.25
C VAL A 143 -18.68 11.08 13.32
N VAL A 144 -17.49 10.93 13.90
CA VAL A 144 -16.25 10.65 13.17
C VAL A 144 -15.56 9.42 13.73
N TYR A 145 -15.21 8.48 12.86
CA TYR A 145 -14.36 7.33 13.23
C TYR A 145 -12.93 7.56 12.75
N ASP A 146 -11.96 7.36 13.66
CA ASP A 146 -10.53 7.38 13.32
C ASP A 146 -10.00 5.94 13.33
N VAL A 147 -9.94 5.34 12.14
CA VAL A 147 -9.56 3.93 11.95
C VAL A 147 -8.04 3.82 11.81
N GLY A 148 -7.42 3.11 12.75
CA GLY A 148 -5.97 3.13 12.98
C GLY A 148 -5.55 4.46 13.62
N CYS A 149 -6.19 4.83 14.73
CA CYS A 149 -6.01 6.12 15.39
C CYS A 149 -4.60 6.32 15.98
N GLY A 150 -3.80 5.26 16.08
CA GLY A 150 -2.47 5.28 16.66
C GLY A 150 -2.48 5.85 18.07
N ASN A 151 -1.69 6.88 18.31
CA ASN A 151 -1.63 7.55 19.62
C ASN A 151 -2.76 8.57 19.87
N GLY A 152 -3.78 8.62 19.00
CA GLY A 152 -4.96 9.47 19.15
C GLY A 152 -4.76 10.92 18.70
N LYS A 153 -3.75 11.20 17.87
CA LYS A 153 -3.41 12.59 17.45
C LYS A 153 -4.58 13.37 16.81
N TYR A 154 -5.56 12.71 16.22
CA TYR A 154 -6.75 13.36 15.65
C TYR A 154 -7.97 13.35 16.56
N LEU A 155 -7.96 12.57 17.64
CA LEU A 155 -9.01 12.55 18.65
C LEU A 155 -8.96 13.80 19.54
N ALA A 156 -7.76 14.34 19.76
CA ALA A 156 -7.49 15.41 20.72
C ALA A 156 -7.93 16.83 20.31
N ASN A 157 -8.49 17.04 19.10
CA ASN A 157 -8.84 18.41 18.66
C ASN A 157 -10.18 18.86 19.24
N ASN A 158 -10.23 20.10 19.72
CA ASN A 158 -11.47 20.78 20.12
C ASN A 158 -12.20 21.35 18.88
N ASP A 159 -12.79 20.46 18.09
CA ASP A 159 -13.49 20.79 16.83
C ASP A 159 -15.00 20.50 16.89
N ASN A 160 -15.56 20.32 18.08
CA ASN A 160 -16.98 19.99 18.32
C ASN A 160 -17.45 18.70 17.63
N LEU A 161 -16.56 17.78 17.25
CA LEU A 161 -16.91 16.51 16.63
C LEU A 161 -17.00 15.39 17.67
N LEU A 162 -17.88 14.41 17.42
CA LEU A 162 -18.01 13.21 18.24
C LEU A 162 -17.10 12.11 17.68
N LYS A 163 -15.90 11.97 18.26
CA LYS A 163 -14.86 11.10 17.72
C LYS A 163 -14.70 9.81 18.49
N ILE A 164 -14.60 8.70 17.76
CA ILE A 164 -14.24 7.38 18.31
C ILE A 164 -13.06 6.84 17.51
N GLY A 165 -11.96 6.55 18.20
CA GLY A 165 -10.81 5.90 17.59
C GLY A 165 -10.93 4.39 17.61
N CYS A 166 -10.27 3.71 16.69
CA CYS A 166 -9.92 2.32 16.87
C CYS A 166 -8.52 2.01 16.34
N ASP A 167 -7.82 1.08 16.98
CA ASP A 167 -6.51 0.60 16.54
C ASP A 167 -6.38 -0.91 16.76
N MET A 168 -5.50 -1.56 16.00
CA MET A 168 -5.23 -3.00 16.19
C MET A 168 -4.30 -3.23 17.38
N SER A 169 -3.40 -2.27 17.66
CA SER A 169 -2.47 -2.31 18.78
C SER A 169 -3.19 -2.04 20.10
N GLN A 170 -3.08 -3.00 21.01
CA GLN A 170 -3.57 -2.90 22.38
C GLN A 170 -2.85 -1.77 23.12
N VAL A 171 -1.53 -1.67 22.97
CA VAL A 171 -0.73 -0.66 23.68
C VAL A 171 -1.07 0.75 23.22
N LEU A 172 -1.31 0.97 21.93
CA LEU A 172 -1.78 2.26 21.41
C LEU A 172 -3.19 2.60 21.92
N CYS A 173 -4.10 1.63 21.96
CA CYS A 173 -5.43 1.83 22.55
C CYS A 173 -5.34 2.22 24.04
N GLU A 174 -4.46 1.60 24.81
CA GLU A 174 -4.23 1.93 26.22
C GLU A 174 -3.70 3.36 26.39
N ILE A 175 -2.75 3.78 25.54
CA ILE A 175 -2.24 5.16 25.51
C ILE A 175 -3.37 6.15 25.22
N VAL A 176 -4.22 5.87 24.24
CA VAL A 176 -5.35 6.75 23.87
C VAL A 176 -6.38 6.83 25.01
N ASN A 177 -6.70 5.69 25.61
CA ASN A 177 -7.63 5.62 26.75
C ASN A 177 -7.08 6.39 27.96
N ALA A 178 -5.78 6.29 28.24
CA ALA A 178 -5.12 7.05 29.32
C ALA A 178 -5.17 8.58 29.08
N LYS A 179 -5.25 9.03 27.83
CA LYS A 179 -5.48 10.43 27.46
C LYS A 179 -6.95 10.87 27.59
N GLY A 180 -7.86 9.96 27.95
CA GLY A 180 -9.27 10.24 28.16
C GLY A 180 -10.12 10.25 26.89
N PHE A 181 -9.62 9.70 25.77
CA PHE A 181 -10.37 9.63 24.51
C PHE A 181 -11.08 8.28 24.34
N MET A 182 -12.20 8.29 23.61
CA MET A 182 -12.91 7.07 23.25
C MET A 182 -12.12 6.26 22.23
N VAL A 183 -11.81 5.02 22.58
CA VAL A 183 -11.05 4.11 21.72
C VAL A 183 -11.50 2.67 21.91
N ILE A 184 -11.45 1.89 20.84
CA ILE A 184 -11.76 0.46 20.85
C ILE A 184 -10.65 -0.27 20.09
N ARG A 185 -10.21 -1.42 20.60
CA ARG A 185 -9.30 -2.29 19.83
C ARG A 185 -10.07 -2.98 18.72
N ALA A 186 -9.69 -2.77 17.47
CA ALA A 186 -10.38 -3.33 16.31
C ALA A 186 -9.46 -3.54 15.11
N ASN A 187 -9.86 -4.49 14.26
CA ASN A 187 -9.24 -4.70 12.96
C ASN A 187 -9.93 -3.81 11.91
N ALA A 188 -9.16 -3.04 11.12
CA ALA A 188 -9.69 -2.21 10.04
C ALA A 188 -10.42 -3.02 8.94
N LEU A 189 -10.21 -4.34 8.88
CA LEU A 189 -10.90 -5.26 7.98
C LEU A 189 -12.25 -5.77 8.51
N CYS A 190 -12.59 -5.48 9.77
CA CYS A 190 -13.88 -5.81 10.36
C CYS A 190 -14.15 -4.84 11.53
N LEU A 191 -14.77 -3.71 11.21
CA LEU A 191 -14.99 -2.63 12.17
C LEU A 191 -16.19 -2.92 13.09
N PRO A 192 -16.08 -2.71 14.41
CA PRO A 192 -17.16 -2.94 15.38
C PRO A 192 -18.20 -1.81 15.38
N PHE A 193 -18.36 -1.11 14.26
CA PHE A 193 -19.26 0.02 14.11
C PHE A 193 -20.44 -0.31 13.19
N ARG A 194 -21.61 0.22 13.52
CA ARG A 194 -22.76 0.26 12.61
C ARG A 194 -22.58 1.38 11.59
N GLU A 195 -23.38 1.33 10.52
CA GLU A 195 -23.54 2.46 9.62
C GLU A 195 -24.01 3.68 10.40
N GLY A 196 -23.26 4.78 10.36
CA GLY A 196 -23.56 5.95 11.19
C GLY A 196 -22.51 7.05 11.23
N ALA A 197 -21.34 6.87 10.62
CA ALA A 197 -20.34 7.93 10.56
C ALA A 197 -20.70 8.98 9.50
N ASP A 198 -20.56 10.25 9.86
CA ASP A 198 -20.59 11.37 8.91
C ASP A 198 -19.23 11.52 8.23
N ALA A 199 -18.15 11.21 8.96
CA ALA A 199 -16.81 11.13 8.41
C ALA A 199 -15.98 9.96 8.96
N VAL A 200 -15.04 9.46 8.15
CA VAL A 200 -14.06 8.45 8.58
C VAL A 200 -12.65 8.85 8.18
N LEU A 201 -11.70 8.69 9.10
CA LEU A 201 -10.28 8.83 8.84
C LEU A 201 -9.64 7.45 8.72
N LEU A 202 -8.76 7.28 7.73
CA LEU A 202 -7.89 6.11 7.57
C LEU A 202 -6.49 6.61 7.22
N ILE A 203 -5.77 7.09 8.22
CA ILE A 203 -4.55 7.89 8.01
C ILE A 203 -3.30 7.05 8.21
N ALA A 204 -2.54 6.82 7.14
CA ALA A 204 -1.30 6.05 7.17
C ALA A 204 -1.50 4.61 7.70
N VAL A 205 -2.59 3.96 7.30
CA VAL A 205 -2.95 2.59 7.71
C VAL A 205 -2.97 1.64 6.53
N LEU A 206 -3.58 2.05 5.41
CA LEU A 206 -3.89 1.14 4.30
C LEU A 206 -2.64 0.51 3.66
N HIS A 207 -1.50 1.21 3.67
CA HIS A 207 -0.22 0.69 3.18
C HIS A 207 0.36 -0.44 4.05
N HIS A 208 -0.20 -0.69 5.24
CA HIS A 208 0.18 -1.84 6.04
C HIS A 208 -0.54 -3.13 5.63
N MET A 209 -1.53 -3.07 4.74
CA MET A 209 -2.23 -4.25 4.25
C MET A 209 -1.46 -4.89 3.09
N ALA A 210 -1.07 -6.15 3.28
CA ALA A 210 -0.09 -6.84 2.45
C ALA A 210 -0.63 -7.38 1.13
N SER A 211 -1.95 -7.39 0.93
CA SER A 211 -2.57 -7.78 -0.33
C SER A 211 -3.59 -6.76 -0.81
N SER A 212 -3.78 -6.69 -2.13
CA SER A 212 -4.78 -5.82 -2.74
C SER A 212 -6.20 -6.16 -2.24
N VAL A 213 -6.52 -7.45 -2.07
CA VAL A 213 -7.82 -7.90 -1.55
C VAL A 213 -8.08 -7.38 -0.13
N ARG A 214 -7.05 -7.38 0.74
CA ARG A 214 -7.17 -6.84 2.10
C ARG A 214 -7.29 -5.32 2.08
N ARG A 215 -6.56 -4.62 1.22
CA ARG A 215 -6.73 -3.17 1.00
C ARG A 215 -8.15 -2.82 0.56
N GLN A 216 -8.70 -3.56 -0.41
CA GLN A 216 -10.09 -3.39 -0.84
C GLN A 216 -11.08 -3.66 0.30
N THR A 217 -10.82 -4.70 1.11
CA THR A 217 -11.68 -5.05 2.26
C THR A 217 -11.69 -3.96 3.32
N ALA A 218 -10.54 -3.35 3.63
CA ALA A 218 -10.48 -2.18 4.50
C ALA A 218 -11.35 -1.05 3.96
N ILE A 219 -11.21 -0.69 2.66
CA ILE A 219 -12.02 0.37 2.05
C ILE A 219 -13.52 0.02 2.09
N ARG A 220 -13.91 -1.23 1.84
CA ARG A 220 -15.30 -1.69 1.96
C ARG A 220 -15.86 -1.48 3.36
N GLU A 221 -15.06 -1.78 4.39
CA GLU A 221 -15.47 -1.54 5.78
C GLU A 221 -15.63 -0.06 6.09
N ILE A 222 -14.74 0.81 5.58
CA ILE A 222 -14.90 2.26 5.69
C ILE A 222 -16.21 2.73 5.06
N LEU A 223 -16.54 2.24 3.85
CA LEU A 223 -17.79 2.57 3.17
C LEU A 223 -19.01 2.03 3.93
N ARG A 224 -18.94 0.83 4.50
CA ARG A 224 -20.03 0.21 5.27
C ARG A 224 -20.41 1.02 6.51
N VAL A 225 -19.44 1.63 7.19
CA VAL A 225 -19.71 2.39 8.43
C VAL A 225 -20.10 3.84 8.17
N LEU A 226 -19.86 4.35 6.96
CA LEU A 226 -20.28 5.69 6.53
C LEU A 226 -21.78 5.70 6.23
N LYS A 227 -22.46 6.77 6.68
CA LYS A 227 -23.81 7.10 6.19
C LYS A 227 -23.75 7.39 4.68
N PRO A 228 -24.88 7.26 3.95
CA PRO A 228 -24.99 7.78 2.61
C PRO A 228 -24.69 9.28 2.57
N GLY A 229 -23.75 9.66 1.73
CA GLY A 229 -23.24 11.02 1.64
C GLY A 229 -22.17 11.41 2.67
N GLY A 230 -21.79 10.49 3.56
CA GLY A 230 -20.63 10.63 4.44
C GLY A 230 -19.33 10.63 3.66
N LYS A 231 -18.28 11.20 4.25
CA LYS A 231 -16.97 11.37 3.60
C LYS A 231 -15.86 10.60 4.30
N ALA A 232 -14.97 9.99 3.54
CA ALA A 232 -13.75 9.40 4.10
C ALA A 232 -12.51 10.18 3.68
N CYS A 233 -11.51 10.20 4.55
CA CYS A 233 -10.19 10.77 4.29
C CYS A 233 -9.14 9.69 4.50
N ILE A 234 -8.54 9.23 3.39
CA ILE A 234 -7.57 8.13 3.38
C ILE A 234 -6.20 8.69 3.03
N SER A 235 -5.14 8.30 3.75
CA SER A 235 -3.77 8.61 3.33
C SER A 235 -2.87 7.39 3.26
N VAL A 236 -2.02 7.37 2.24
CA VAL A 236 -1.08 6.29 1.93
C VAL A 236 0.30 6.83 1.58
N TRP A 237 1.33 5.99 1.72
CA TRP A 237 2.67 6.35 1.27
C TRP A 237 2.76 6.20 -0.25
N SER A 238 3.32 7.19 -0.94
CA SER A 238 3.53 7.18 -2.40
C SER A 238 4.96 6.78 -2.74
N MET A 239 5.12 6.08 -3.86
CA MET A 239 6.41 5.67 -4.42
C MET A 239 7.18 6.85 -5.00
N ASP A 240 6.47 7.84 -5.56
CA ASP A 240 7.05 8.98 -6.27
C ASP A 240 7.62 10.06 -5.33
N GLN A 241 8.90 9.96 -4.98
CA GLN A 241 9.63 10.98 -4.22
C GLN A 241 10.15 12.13 -5.11
N CYS A 242 9.32 12.60 -6.05
CA CYS A 242 9.75 13.42 -7.19
C CYS A 242 10.30 14.83 -6.87
N ASN A 243 10.44 15.24 -5.61
CA ASN A 243 10.93 16.58 -5.27
C ASN A 243 11.89 16.68 -4.08
N SER A 244 12.47 15.59 -3.59
CA SER A 244 13.59 15.72 -2.66
C SER A 244 14.75 16.50 -3.33
N GLU A 245 15.43 17.38 -2.60
CA GLU A 245 16.60 18.11 -3.13
C GLU A 245 17.67 17.15 -3.68
N TYR A 246 17.66 15.89 -3.22
CA TYR A 246 18.50 14.80 -3.70
C TYR A 246 18.15 14.31 -5.12
N SER A 247 16.87 14.23 -5.49
CA SER A 247 16.43 13.77 -6.83
C SER A 247 16.68 14.84 -7.91
N LYS A 248 16.62 16.13 -7.56
CA LYS A 248 16.95 17.24 -8.46
C LYS A 248 18.43 17.26 -8.87
N MET A 249 19.35 16.84 -7.98
CA MET A 249 20.79 16.77 -8.28
C MET A 249 21.18 15.65 -9.27
N ARG A 250 20.29 14.70 -9.54
CA ARG A 250 20.63 13.45 -10.26
C ARG A 250 20.00 13.26 -11.63
N ARG A 251 19.19 14.22 -12.11
CA ARG A 251 18.62 14.18 -13.49
C ARG A 251 19.68 14.10 -14.60
N HIS A 252 20.96 14.29 -14.29
CA HIS A 252 22.07 14.18 -15.23
C HIS A 252 22.88 12.87 -15.16
N LYS A 253 22.48 11.89 -14.33
CA LYS A 253 23.16 10.58 -14.29
C LYS A 253 22.18 9.41 -14.32
N ASP A 254 22.05 8.89 -15.53
CA ASP A 254 21.76 7.50 -15.90
C ASP A 254 20.32 7.01 -15.80
N SER A 255 19.81 6.70 -17.00
CA SER A 255 18.91 5.60 -17.31
C SER A 255 19.44 4.29 -16.69
N LEU A 256 19.03 4.00 -15.45
CA LEU A 256 19.20 2.66 -14.90
C LEU A 256 18.13 1.74 -15.51
N PRO A 257 18.47 0.51 -15.91
CA PRO A 257 17.48 -0.46 -16.38
C PRO A 257 16.49 -0.75 -15.24
N LYS A 258 15.19 -0.79 -15.55
CA LYS A 258 14.13 -1.23 -14.62
C LYS A 258 14.52 -2.60 -14.08
N GLU A 259 15.02 -2.68 -12.84
CA GLU A 259 15.27 -3.96 -12.18
C GLU A 259 13.96 -4.76 -12.14
N LYS A 260 14.03 -6.04 -12.50
CA LYS A 260 12.89 -6.96 -12.34
C LYS A 260 12.41 -6.91 -10.89
N GLN A 261 11.10 -6.82 -10.71
CA GLN A 261 10.45 -6.89 -9.41
C GLN A 261 10.96 -8.14 -8.68
N SER A 262 11.54 -7.92 -7.49
CA SER A 262 12.12 -8.99 -6.70
C SER A 262 11.00 -9.72 -5.98
N ASP A 263 10.97 -11.05 -6.03
CA ASP A 263 9.99 -11.89 -5.33
C ASP A 263 10.14 -11.86 -3.80
N ARG A 264 11.00 -10.97 -3.27
CA ARG A 264 11.39 -10.86 -1.86
C ARG A 264 11.25 -9.43 -1.37
N LEU A 265 10.78 -9.27 -0.13
CA LEU A 265 10.75 -7.99 0.58
C LEU A 265 12.18 -7.46 0.79
N LYS A 266 12.48 -6.32 0.17
CA LYS A 266 13.70 -5.54 0.34
C LYS A 266 13.53 -4.61 1.53
N ILE A 267 14.64 -4.24 2.15
CA ILE A 267 14.67 -3.23 3.21
C ILE A 267 14.94 -1.87 2.58
N HIS A 268 14.17 -0.85 2.95
CA HIS A 268 14.40 0.53 2.56
C HIS A 268 15.71 1.03 3.18
N ASP A 269 16.57 1.64 2.36
CA ASP A 269 17.87 2.17 2.80
C ASP A 269 17.84 3.65 3.22
N GLY A 270 16.64 4.26 3.23
CA GLY A 270 16.40 5.66 3.56
C GLY A 270 16.50 6.63 2.38
N LYS A 271 16.68 6.12 1.15
CA LYS A 271 16.79 6.95 -0.06
C LYS A 271 15.52 6.84 -0.90
N GLU A 272 15.51 5.92 -1.86
CA GLU A 272 14.44 5.79 -2.84
C GLU A 272 13.70 4.47 -2.62
N PHE A 273 12.42 4.45 -2.97
CA PHE A 273 11.65 3.21 -3.01
C PHE A 273 11.99 2.45 -4.28
N VAL A 274 12.63 1.29 -4.13
CA VAL A 274 13.05 0.44 -5.25
C VAL A 274 12.02 -0.64 -5.61
N GLN A 275 10.97 -0.80 -4.79
CA GLN A 275 9.84 -1.69 -5.00
C GLN A 275 8.64 -1.22 -4.17
N GLN A 276 7.44 -1.69 -4.49
CA GLN A 276 6.21 -1.29 -3.79
C GLN A 276 6.04 -2.00 -2.44
N ASP A 277 6.33 -3.29 -2.38
CA ASP A 277 6.20 -4.09 -1.16
C ASP A 277 7.55 -4.21 -0.47
N LEU A 278 7.77 -3.52 0.65
CA LEU A 278 9.08 -3.48 1.28
C LEU A 278 9.02 -3.38 2.81
N LEU A 279 10.18 -3.49 3.43
CA LEU A 279 10.38 -3.28 4.86
C LEU A 279 11.01 -1.90 5.14
N VAL A 280 10.35 -1.08 5.93
CA VAL A 280 10.83 0.22 6.38
C VAL A 280 11.40 0.09 7.80
N PRO A 281 12.70 0.38 8.01
CA PRO A 281 13.30 0.29 9.33
C PRO A 281 12.80 1.38 10.28
N TRP A 282 12.75 1.06 11.56
CA TRP A 282 12.47 1.97 12.66
C TRP A 282 13.46 1.75 13.78
N GLN A 283 14.19 2.81 14.08
CA GLN A 283 15.25 2.79 15.07
C GLN A 283 14.74 3.42 16.35
N VAL A 284 14.96 2.73 17.47
CA VAL A 284 14.74 3.26 18.81
C VAL A 284 16.12 3.53 19.40
N GLU A 285 16.55 4.79 19.38
CA GLU A 285 17.93 5.20 19.70
C GLU A 285 18.38 4.69 21.08
N HIS A 286 17.50 4.75 22.07
CA HIS A 286 17.81 4.34 23.45
C HIS A 286 17.94 2.83 23.67
N LYS A 287 17.51 1.99 22.71
CA LYS A 287 17.55 0.51 22.84
C LYS A 287 18.50 -0.16 21.85
N ASP A 288 19.17 0.60 20.97
CA ASP A 288 19.92 0.11 19.79
C ASP A 288 19.15 -1.01 19.03
N ALA A 289 17.82 -0.89 19.02
CA ALA A 289 16.92 -1.87 18.43
C ALA A 289 16.38 -1.33 17.11
N THR A 290 16.42 -2.15 16.07
CA THR A 290 15.83 -1.86 14.77
C THR A 290 14.66 -2.79 14.54
N TYR A 291 13.48 -2.23 14.32
CA TYR A 291 12.28 -2.96 13.92
C TYR A 291 12.01 -2.70 12.45
N PHE A 292 11.47 -3.70 11.74
CA PHE A 292 11.13 -3.57 10.32
C PHE A 292 9.63 -3.55 10.17
N ARG A 293 9.09 -2.51 9.55
CA ARG A 293 7.67 -2.43 9.26
C ARG A 293 7.37 -2.75 7.80
N TYR A 294 6.37 -3.56 7.53
CA TYR A 294 5.91 -3.75 6.15
C TYR A 294 5.15 -2.52 5.65
N TYR A 295 5.46 -2.11 4.42
CA TYR A 295 4.76 -1.08 3.66
C TYR A 295 4.54 -1.53 2.23
N HIS A 296 3.32 -1.30 1.75
CA HIS A 296 2.98 -1.18 0.34
C HIS A 296 2.96 0.30 -0.05
N VAL A 297 4.01 0.78 -0.73
CA VAL A 297 4.06 2.15 -1.27
C VAL A 297 3.34 2.21 -2.61
N PHE A 298 2.39 3.12 -2.71
CA PHE A 298 1.45 3.22 -3.82
C PHE A 298 2.10 3.93 -5.02
N ALA A 299 1.96 3.32 -6.19
CA ALA A 299 2.30 3.99 -7.44
C ALA A 299 1.29 5.11 -7.75
N GLU A 300 1.66 6.03 -8.65
CA GLU A 300 0.75 7.07 -9.12
C GLU A 300 -0.51 6.46 -9.75
N GLY A 301 -1.69 6.92 -9.31
CA GLY A 301 -2.99 6.45 -9.80
C GLY A 301 -3.49 5.13 -9.18
N GLU A 302 -2.62 4.36 -8.52
CA GLU A 302 -2.98 3.04 -7.98
C GLU A 302 -4.07 3.13 -6.92
N MET A 303 -3.98 4.12 -6.03
CA MET A 303 -4.96 4.28 -4.96
C MET A 303 -6.35 4.63 -5.54
N GLU A 304 -6.39 5.46 -6.57
CA GLU A 304 -7.60 5.83 -7.28
C GLU A 304 -8.22 4.63 -8.00
N GLU A 305 -7.40 3.80 -8.65
CA GLU A 305 -7.84 2.52 -9.25
C GLU A 305 -8.38 1.56 -8.19
N LEU A 306 -7.69 1.45 -7.05
CA LEU A 306 -8.12 0.63 -5.93
C LEU A 306 -9.50 1.08 -5.42
N ILE A 307 -9.71 2.37 -5.20
CA ILE A 307 -11.00 2.93 -4.78
C ILE A 307 -12.09 2.64 -5.82
N ARG A 308 -11.80 2.87 -7.11
CA ARG A 308 -12.75 2.58 -8.21
C ARG A 308 -13.10 1.09 -8.27
N SER A 309 -12.15 0.20 -8.02
CA SER A 309 -12.36 -1.26 -8.02
C SER A 309 -13.30 -1.74 -6.91
N VAL A 310 -13.36 -1.01 -5.79
CA VAL A 310 -14.29 -1.31 -4.70
C VAL A 310 -15.72 -0.88 -5.04
N GLY A 311 -15.87 0.23 -5.77
CA GLY A 311 -17.16 0.83 -6.08
C GLY A 311 -17.84 1.45 -4.85
N GLY A 312 -19.09 1.89 -5.01
CA GLY A 312 -19.88 2.44 -3.90
C GLY A 312 -19.49 3.86 -3.45
N CYS A 313 -18.50 4.49 -4.09
CA CYS A 313 -18.05 5.84 -3.78
C CYS A 313 -17.51 6.60 -4.99
N GLN A 314 -17.40 7.91 -4.84
CA GLN A 314 -16.74 8.81 -5.78
C GLN A 314 -15.53 9.47 -5.12
N ILE A 315 -14.48 9.72 -5.92
CA ILE A 315 -13.31 10.47 -5.48
C ILE A 315 -13.63 11.97 -5.59
N ASP A 316 -13.56 12.68 -4.47
CA ASP A 316 -13.81 14.12 -4.35
C ASP A 316 -12.54 14.93 -4.68
N SER A 317 -11.42 14.57 -4.04
CA SER A 317 -10.12 15.20 -4.32
C SER A 317 -8.94 14.27 -4.00
N VAL A 318 -7.82 14.52 -4.67
CA VAL A 318 -6.52 13.89 -4.40
C VAL A 318 -5.51 15.00 -4.15
N GLU A 319 -4.83 14.97 -3.01
CA GLU A 319 -3.82 15.95 -2.61
C GLU A 319 -2.52 15.22 -2.26
N LYS A 320 -1.36 15.65 -2.79
CA LYS A 320 -0.04 15.15 -2.37
C LYS A 320 0.51 16.05 -1.26
N GLU A 321 0.92 15.49 -0.12
CA GLU A 321 1.49 16.22 1.02
C GLU A 321 2.89 15.66 1.39
N GLN A 322 3.89 16.54 1.52
CA GLN A 322 5.28 16.25 1.93
C GLN A 322 6.01 15.15 1.13
N ASP A 323 5.83 15.12 -0.20
CA ASP A 323 6.52 14.21 -1.15
C ASP A 323 6.32 12.70 -0.94
N HIS A 324 5.58 12.29 0.10
CA HIS A 324 5.43 10.88 0.46
C HIS A 324 3.98 10.46 0.70
N PHE A 325 3.01 11.38 0.79
CA PHE A 325 1.65 11.03 1.16
C PHE A 325 0.64 11.48 0.12
N SER A 326 -0.22 10.56 -0.31
CA SER A 326 -1.42 10.87 -1.09
C SER A 326 -2.62 10.86 -0.16
N LEU A 327 -3.35 11.97 -0.08
CA LEU A 327 -4.60 12.11 0.65
C LEU A 327 -5.76 12.07 -0.34
N ILE A 328 -6.67 11.11 -0.17
CA ILE A 328 -7.83 10.97 -1.02
C ILE A 328 -9.10 11.14 -0.20
N ARG A 329 -9.99 12.01 -0.69
CA ARG A 329 -11.32 12.19 -0.14
C ARG A 329 -12.33 11.44 -0.99
N ILE A 330 -13.19 10.67 -0.34
CA ILE A 330 -14.24 9.91 -1.02
C ILE A 330 -15.61 10.23 -0.46
N TRP A 331 -16.64 10.12 -1.29
CA TRP A 331 -18.04 10.33 -0.94
C TRP A 331 -18.83 9.03 -1.13
N HIS A 332 -19.54 8.57 -0.09
CA HIS A 332 -20.35 7.36 -0.16
C HIS A 332 -21.63 7.60 -0.97
N CYS A 333 -21.82 6.89 -2.08
CA CYS A 333 -22.99 7.04 -2.93
C CYS A 333 -24.18 6.21 -2.42
N ARG A 334 -25.41 6.70 -2.54
CA ARG A 334 -26.60 5.85 -2.29
C ARG A 334 -26.63 4.70 -3.31
N ARG A 335 -27.02 3.49 -2.87
CA ARG A 335 -27.37 2.38 -3.78
C ARG A 335 -28.44 2.90 -4.74
N GLY A 336 -28.07 3.14 -6.00
CA GLY A 336 -28.92 3.76 -7.04
C GLY A 336 -28.29 4.96 -7.77
N GLN A 337 -27.37 5.71 -7.16
CA GLN A 337 -26.76 6.89 -7.79
C GLN A 337 -25.66 6.57 -8.82
N LEU A 338 -24.94 5.47 -8.65
CA LEU A 338 -23.85 5.07 -9.56
C LEU A 338 -24.36 4.61 -10.94
N PHE A 339 -25.59 4.11 -11.02
CA PHE A 339 -26.17 3.64 -12.28
C PHE A 339 -26.50 4.78 -13.26
N HIS A 340 -26.82 5.98 -12.76
CA HIS A 340 -27.09 7.12 -13.65
C HIS A 340 -25.82 7.62 -14.34
N SER A 341 -24.68 7.70 -13.65
CA SER A 341 -23.44 8.24 -14.22
C SER A 341 -22.72 7.32 -15.20
N GLN A 342 -22.96 6.00 -15.15
CA GLN A 342 -22.38 5.06 -16.12
C GLN A 342 -23.24 4.88 -17.39
N ILE A 343 -24.54 5.17 -17.32
CA ILE A 343 -25.44 5.05 -18.48
C ILE A 343 -25.25 6.23 -19.46
N GLU A 344 -24.92 7.43 -18.98
CA GLU A 344 -24.65 8.59 -19.85
C GLU A 344 -23.38 8.44 -20.72
N ALA A 345 -22.50 7.49 -20.40
CA ALA A 345 -21.24 7.25 -21.13
C ALA A 345 -21.36 6.24 -22.28
N ILE A 346 -22.57 5.78 -22.64
CA ILE A 346 -22.81 4.89 -23.78
C ILE A 346 -23.54 5.67 -24.88
N PRO A 347 -22.85 6.15 -25.93
CA PRO A 347 -23.46 6.93 -27.01
C PRO A 347 -24.61 6.21 -27.73
N SER A 348 -24.64 4.88 -27.68
CA SER A 348 -25.68 4.04 -28.29
C SER A 348 -26.99 3.94 -27.51
N LEU A 349 -27.05 4.38 -26.24
CA LEU A 349 -28.30 4.40 -25.45
C LEU A 349 -29.10 5.70 -25.64
N LEU A 350 -28.44 6.80 -26.03
CA LEU A 350 -29.12 8.07 -26.36
C LEU A 350 -29.99 7.97 -27.62
N SER A 351 -29.70 7.05 -28.53
CA SER A 351 -30.50 6.84 -29.75
C SER A 351 -31.83 6.10 -29.49
N LEU A 352 -31.90 5.29 -28.43
CA LEU A 352 -33.11 4.56 -28.03
C LEU A 352 -34.15 5.46 -27.31
N SER A 353 -33.71 6.55 -26.68
CA SER A 353 -34.63 7.54 -26.09
C SER A 353 -35.45 8.30 -27.15
N ARG A 354 -34.94 8.40 -28.38
CA ARG A 354 -35.60 9.09 -29.50
C ARG A 354 -36.61 8.24 -30.27
N SER A 355 -36.70 6.93 -30.00
CA SER A 355 -37.65 6.01 -30.66
C SER A 355 -38.91 5.67 -29.83
N GLY A 356 -39.03 6.21 -28.61
CA GLY A 356 -40.21 6.06 -27.76
C GLY A 356 -40.28 4.74 -26.99
N VAL A 357 -39.13 4.17 -26.62
CA VAL A 357 -39.03 2.99 -25.74
C VAL A 357 -38.91 3.45 -24.29
N SER A 358 -39.78 2.93 -23.42
CA SER A 358 -39.77 3.19 -21.97
C SER A 358 -39.02 2.07 -21.25
N MET A 359 -38.07 2.40 -20.37
CA MET A 359 -37.37 1.44 -19.52
C MET A 359 -37.86 1.57 -18.07
N ARG A 360 -38.26 0.46 -17.44
CA ARG A 360 -38.50 0.38 -15.99
C ARG A 360 -37.51 -0.58 -15.35
N LEU A 361 -36.94 -0.18 -14.21
CA LEU A 361 -36.09 -1.00 -13.36
C LEU A 361 -36.92 -1.50 -12.18
N ASN A 362 -36.79 -2.79 -11.83
CA ASN A 362 -37.54 -3.41 -10.74
C ASN A 362 -36.58 -3.89 -9.63
N ASP A 363 -36.92 -3.58 -8.38
CA ASP A 363 -35.98 -3.49 -7.24
C ASP A 363 -35.49 -4.82 -6.62
N SER A 364 -35.76 -5.97 -7.24
CA SER A 364 -35.54 -7.27 -6.57
C SER A 364 -34.65 -8.28 -7.29
N LEU A 365 -34.14 -8.01 -8.49
CA LEU A 365 -33.08 -8.75 -9.19
C LEU A 365 -32.78 -7.98 -10.48
N THR A 366 -31.52 -7.93 -10.93
CA THR A 366 -31.10 -7.15 -12.10
C THR A 366 -31.70 -7.71 -13.41
N PHE A 367 -32.93 -7.32 -13.74
CA PHE A 367 -33.60 -7.61 -15.00
C PHE A 367 -33.92 -6.30 -15.72
N PHE A 368 -33.79 -6.30 -17.05
CA PHE A 368 -34.29 -5.21 -17.90
C PHE A 368 -35.38 -5.78 -18.82
N GLU A 369 -36.56 -5.16 -18.79
CA GLU A 369 -37.63 -5.41 -19.76
C GLU A 369 -37.64 -4.27 -20.79
N ILE A 370 -37.66 -4.65 -22.07
CA ILE A 370 -37.83 -3.71 -23.19
C ILE A 370 -39.23 -3.93 -23.75
N GLU A 371 -40.07 -2.91 -23.66
CA GLU A 371 -41.42 -2.94 -24.23
C GLU A 371 -41.40 -2.45 -25.68
N GLY A 372 -41.65 -3.35 -26.63
CA GLY A 372 -41.85 -3.01 -28.03
C GLY A 372 -43.28 -2.53 -28.30
N ARG A 373 -43.50 -1.71 -29.35
CA ARG A 373 -44.80 -1.11 -29.72
C ARG A 373 -45.95 -2.09 -30.07
N ARG A 374 -45.81 -3.39 -29.80
CA ARG A 374 -46.86 -4.41 -30.02
C ARG A 374 -47.07 -5.38 -28.85
N GLY A 375 -46.60 -5.07 -27.65
CA GLY A 375 -46.93 -5.85 -26.44
C GLY A 375 -46.22 -7.19 -26.30
N ASP A 376 -45.20 -7.46 -27.12
CA ASP A 376 -44.32 -8.61 -26.94
C ASP A 376 -43.22 -8.27 -25.91
N PHE A 377 -43.16 -9.04 -24.83
CA PHE A 377 -42.16 -8.91 -23.77
C PHE A 377 -40.95 -9.80 -24.09
N HIS A 378 -39.75 -9.22 -24.08
CA HIS A 378 -38.50 -9.97 -24.17
C HIS A 378 -37.65 -9.70 -22.93
N ARG A 379 -37.33 -10.77 -22.19
CA ARG A 379 -36.43 -10.73 -21.03
C ARG A 379 -34.99 -10.87 -21.49
N TYR A 380 -34.14 -9.93 -21.11
CA TYR A 380 -32.70 -9.99 -21.35
C TYR A 380 -31.95 -10.11 -20.02
N THR A 381 -31.07 -11.09 -19.92
CA THR A 381 -30.18 -11.29 -18.77
C THR A 381 -28.79 -10.79 -19.13
N LYS A 382 -28.25 -9.82 -18.39
CA LYS A 382 -26.84 -9.44 -18.48
C LYS A 382 -26.09 -10.04 -17.30
N VAL A 383 -25.28 -11.06 -17.55
CA VAL A 383 -24.31 -11.56 -16.57
C VAL A 383 -23.10 -10.62 -16.61
N VAL A 384 -22.91 -9.81 -15.57
CA VAL A 384 -21.69 -9.05 -15.36
C VAL A 384 -20.78 -9.92 -14.50
N GLY A 385 -19.59 -10.23 -15.02
CA GLY A 385 -18.73 -11.32 -14.59
C GLY A 385 -18.45 -11.41 -13.08
N GLY A 386 -18.53 -12.65 -12.59
CA GLY A 386 -18.07 -13.08 -11.28
C GLY A 386 -18.35 -14.57 -11.07
N ILE A 387 -17.28 -15.38 -11.13
CA ILE A 387 -17.12 -16.76 -10.64
C ILE A 387 -18.03 -17.84 -11.29
N MET A 388 -17.38 -18.89 -11.82
CA MET A 388 -18.01 -20.11 -12.34
C MET A 388 -18.97 -20.73 -11.32
N GLY A 389 -20.22 -20.92 -11.76
CA GLY A 389 -21.18 -21.86 -11.18
C GLY A 389 -22.00 -22.43 -12.33
N GLU A 390 -22.05 -23.75 -12.44
CA GLU A 390 -22.77 -24.50 -13.48
C GLU A 390 -24.24 -24.09 -13.52
N PHE A 391 -24.74 -23.72 -14.70
CA PHE A 391 -26.17 -23.67 -14.97
C PHE A 391 -26.46 -24.29 -16.34
N GLU A 392 -27.42 -25.22 -16.34
CA GLU A 392 -27.87 -26.02 -17.47
C GLU A 392 -28.43 -25.17 -18.62
N SER A 393 -28.21 -25.69 -19.83
CA SER A 393 -28.56 -25.15 -21.15
C SER A 393 -30.02 -24.69 -21.29
N LEU A 394 -30.21 -23.48 -21.84
CA LEU A 394 -31.46 -23.09 -22.52
C LEU A 394 -31.19 -23.00 -24.03
N GLU A 395 -31.77 -23.91 -24.81
CA GLU A 395 -31.82 -23.81 -26.28
C GLU A 395 -32.76 -22.68 -26.70
N LEU A 396 -32.27 -21.77 -27.56
CA LEU A 396 -33.07 -20.77 -28.26
C LEU A 396 -32.91 -21.00 -29.76
N SER A 397 -33.96 -21.52 -30.40
CA SER A 397 -34.09 -21.47 -31.86
C SER A 397 -34.75 -20.16 -32.24
N MET A 398 -34.13 -19.38 -33.14
CA MET A 398 -34.86 -18.36 -33.90
C MET A 398 -34.23 -18.13 -35.28
N THR A 399 -35.12 -18.12 -36.26
CA THR A 399 -34.87 -17.94 -37.69
C THR A 399 -34.73 -16.47 -38.08
N ASN A 400 -33.68 -16.21 -38.86
CA ASN A 400 -33.49 -15.23 -39.93
C ASN A 400 -33.73 -13.71 -39.72
N ASN A 401 -32.65 -12.99 -40.08
CA ASN A 401 -32.60 -11.71 -40.80
C ASN A 401 -32.80 -10.40 -40.04
N THR A 402 -32.13 -10.20 -38.90
CA THR A 402 -31.84 -8.81 -38.43
C THR A 402 -30.53 -8.63 -37.65
N PHE A 403 -29.56 -9.55 -37.79
CA PHE A 403 -28.26 -9.45 -37.08
C PHE A 403 -27.07 -9.01 -37.97
N SER A 404 -27.32 -8.49 -39.18
CA SER A 404 -26.24 -8.14 -40.11
C SER A 404 -25.67 -6.71 -39.95
N GLN A 405 -26.11 -5.91 -38.98
CA GLN A 405 -25.62 -4.53 -38.82
C GLN A 405 -25.15 -4.15 -37.41
N PHE A 406 -25.06 -5.10 -36.47
CA PHE A 406 -24.62 -4.79 -35.10
C PHE A 406 -23.17 -5.21 -34.79
N VAL A 407 -22.49 -5.90 -35.70
CA VAL A 407 -21.13 -6.42 -35.45
C VAL A 407 -20.15 -5.87 -36.47
N THR A 408 -19.73 -4.61 -36.31
CA THR A 408 -18.55 -4.09 -37.02
C THR A 408 -17.69 -3.10 -36.23
N ASN A 409 -17.94 -2.82 -34.95
CA ASN A 409 -17.09 -1.90 -34.17
C ASN A 409 -16.88 -2.32 -32.70
N CYS A 410 -16.51 -3.57 -32.46
CA CYS A 410 -15.84 -3.97 -31.21
C CYS A 410 -14.73 -4.97 -31.53
N THR A 411 -13.52 -4.58 -31.20
CA THR A 411 -12.28 -5.29 -31.43
C THR A 411 -12.23 -6.57 -30.60
N THR A 412 -11.92 -7.68 -31.30
CA THR A 412 -11.44 -8.99 -30.82
C THR A 412 -12.45 -9.89 -30.08
N ILE A 413 -13.02 -10.84 -30.83
CA ILE A 413 -13.55 -12.11 -30.32
C ILE A 413 -12.60 -13.19 -30.80
N GLU A 414 -11.85 -13.82 -29.89
CA GLU A 414 -11.18 -15.08 -30.19
C GLU A 414 -12.23 -16.20 -30.24
N LEU A 415 -12.30 -16.87 -31.39
CA LEU A 415 -13.03 -18.13 -31.54
C LEU A 415 -12.07 -19.25 -31.12
N VAL A 416 -12.36 -19.90 -30.00
CA VAL A 416 -11.80 -21.22 -29.67
C VAL A 416 -12.86 -22.24 -30.02
N SER A 417 -12.59 -23.04 -31.06
CA SER A 417 -13.34 -24.25 -31.37
C SER A 417 -12.75 -25.40 -30.56
N ASP A 418 -13.58 -26.08 -29.76
CA ASP A 418 -13.25 -27.41 -29.23
C ASP A 418 -14.07 -28.46 -29.99
N GLU A 419 -13.38 -29.24 -30.83
CA GLU A 419 -13.48 -30.71 -30.85
C GLU A 419 -12.16 -31.27 -30.30
#